data_AF-A0A7X9RTX4-F1
#
_entry.id   AF-A0A7X9RTX4-F1
#
_cell.length_a   1.000
_cell.length_b   1.000
_cell.length_c   1.000
_cell.angle_alpha   90.00
_cell.angle_beta   90.00
_cell.angle_gamma   90.00
#
_symmetry.space_group_name_H-M   'P 1'
#
loop_
_entity.id
_entity.type
_entity.pdbx_description
1 polymer ?
#
loop_
_entity_poly.entity_id
_entity_poly.type
_entity_poly.pdbx_seq_one_letter_code
_entity_poly.pdbx_strand_id
1 'polypeptide(L)'
;MSFLKKLFGSKSEQESNQGRENESILDPFKEVPWMTELRLGNIAVCLGAGYKPSPSLPTELERQMRPSLEIAKRLNAIKALVLWLMVPEENLGSDEILSFIDRNGLKEFMIEQERNILSLARDDEQTRYLIGWKFENAWSLAWYFGYNEPEITGQMMSGEQMQEILRDFSCPLKDNVEDWIKNTPTLSEEQLMQREDLFYCLHNAVRSAQLGHQTVPEGFDPIGNGGVIHERRHSLTWMLSKGVSWEETDLST
;
A
#
# COMPACT_ATOMS: atom_id res chain seq x y z
N MET A 1 -48.21 23.75 -0.72
CA MET A 1 -47.50 22.44 -0.68
C MET A 1 -46.78 22.16 -2.00
N SER A 2 -45.69 22.85 -2.35
CA SER A 2 -44.96 22.51 -3.60
C SER A 2 -43.54 23.09 -3.71
N PHE A 3 -42.80 23.19 -2.59
CA PHE A 3 -41.37 23.54 -2.65
C PHE A 3 -40.46 22.54 -1.92
N LEU A 4 -40.99 21.82 -0.91
CA LEU A 4 -40.26 20.76 -0.20
C LEU A 4 -40.13 19.43 -0.96
N LYS A 5 -40.92 19.18 -2.02
CA LYS A 5 -40.80 17.97 -2.84
C LYS A 5 -39.63 18.00 -3.85
N LYS A 6 -39.11 19.19 -4.18
CA LYS A 6 -38.08 19.34 -5.24
C LYS A 6 -36.65 19.14 -4.74
N LEU A 7 -36.39 19.33 -3.44
CA LEU A 7 -35.06 19.11 -2.85
C LEU A 7 -34.80 17.66 -2.42
N PHE A 8 -35.84 16.88 -2.12
CA PHE A 8 -35.70 15.48 -1.70
C PHE A 8 -35.81 14.48 -2.88
N GLY A 9 -36.43 14.86 -4.00
CA GLY A 9 -36.54 13.99 -5.17
C GLY A 9 -35.25 13.80 -5.97
N SER A 10 -34.37 14.81 -6.02
CA SER A 10 -33.15 14.73 -6.84
C SER A 10 -32.04 13.88 -6.21
N LYS A 11 -31.94 13.83 -4.87
CA LYS A 11 -30.97 12.98 -4.17
C LYS A 11 -31.28 11.49 -4.32
N SER A 12 -32.55 11.10 -4.15
CA SER A 12 -32.97 9.71 -4.32
C SER A 12 -32.87 9.24 -5.77
N GLU A 13 -33.14 10.12 -6.74
CA GLU A 13 -33.00 9.79 -8.17
C GLU A 13 -31.53 9.67 -8.59
N GLN A 14 -30.63 10.55 -8.12
CA GLN A 14 -29.19 10.46 -8.39
C GLN A 14 -28.55 9.22 -7.73
N GLU A 15 -28.88 8.89 -6.48
CA GLU A 15 -28.42 7.66 -5.83
C GLU A 15 -28.98 6.41 -6.52
N SER A 16 -30.24 6.44 -6.98
CA SER A 16 -30.86 5.31 -7.70
C SER A 16 -30.31 5.10 -9.12
N ASN A 17 -29.90 6.18 -9.81
CA ASN A 17 -29.29 6.09 -11.14
C ASN A 17 -27.82 5.68 -11.05
N GLN A 18 -27.04 6.21 -10.09
CA GLN A 18 -25.68 5.73 -9.84
C GLN A 18 -25.65 4.26 -9.42
N GLY A 19 -26.61 3.82 -8.59
CA GLY A 19 -26.75 2.40 -8.22
C GLY A 19 -27.04 1.50 -9.43
N ARG A 20 -27.92 1.91 -10.35
CA ARG A 20 -28.26 1.15 -11.56
C ARG A 20 -27.17 1.15 -12.63
N GLU A 21 -26.49 2.27 -12.84
CA GLU A 21 -25.34 2.35 -13.76
C GLU A 21 -24.15 1.52 -13.22
N ASN A 22 -23.91 1.55 -11.90
CA ASN A 22 -22.90 0.72 -11.26
C ASN A 22 -23.25 -0.77 -11.25
N GLU A 23 -24.53 -1.14 -11.19
CA GLU A 23 -24.93 -2.55 -11.34
C GLU A 23 -24.68 -3.06 -12.77
N SER A 24 -24.94 -2.23 -13.78
CA SER A 24 -24.77 -2.60 -15.19
C SER A 24 -23.29 -2.67 -15.63
N ILE A 25 -22.42 -1.82 -15.09
CA ILE A 25 -20.98 -1.84 -15.42
C ILE A 25 -20.27 -3.09 -14.85
N LEU A 26 -20.87 -3.74 -13.84
CA LEU A 26 -20.37 -4.98 -13.25
C LEU A 26 -20.79 -6.24 -14.00
N ASP A 27 -21.76 -6.16 -14.92
CA ASP A 27 -22.31 -7.32 -15.61
C ASP A 27 -21.22 -8.19 -16.29
N PRO A 28 -20.21 -7.63 -16.99
CA PRO A 28 -19.14 -8.44 -17.57
C PRO A 28 -18.35 -9.26 -16.54
N PHE A 29 -18.30 -8.81 -15.28
CA PHE A 29 -17.58 -9.49 -14.20
C PHE A 29 -18.46 -10.53 -13.50
N LYS A 30 -19.78 -10.30 -13.41
CA LYS A 30 -20.73 -11.27 -12.84
C LYS A 30 -20.85 -12.54 -13.68
N GLU A 31 -20.63 -12.44 -14.99
CA GLU A 31 -20.63 -13.59 -15.90
C GLU A 31 -19.36 -14.46 -15.80
N VAL A 32 -18.33 -14.00 -15.07
CA VAL A 32 -17.07 -14.77 -14.90
C VAL A 32 -17.28 -15.87 -13.86
N PRO A 33 -17.15 -17.17 -14.21
CA PRO A 33 -17.54 -18.27 -13.32
C PRO A 33 -16.78 -18.36 -12.00
N TRP A 34 -15.54 -17.85 -11.95
CA TRP A 34 -14.68 -17.88 -10.75
C TRP A 34 -14.68 -16.54 -10.00
N MET A 35 -15.59 -15.63 -10.34
CA MET A 35 -15.70 -14.34 -9.67
C MET A 35 -16.14 -14.53 -8.21
N THR A 36 -15.56 -13.78 -7.28
CA THR A 36 -15.90 -13.80 -5.86
C THR A 36 -16.63 -12.52 -5.46
N GLU A 37 -17.46 -12.58 -4.42
CA GLU A 37 -18.14 -11.39 -3.86
C GLU A 37 -17.14 -10.31 -3.43
N LEU A 38 -16.02 -10.72 -2.81
CA LEU A 38 -14.93 -9.83 -2.44
C LEU A 38 -14.36 -9.10 -3.67
N ARG A 39 -14.05 -9.84 -4.73
CA ARG A 39 -13.53 -9.26 -5.98
C ARG A 39 -14.55 -8.34 -6.65
N LEU A 40 -15.84 -8.69 -6.67
CA LEU A 40 -16.91 -7.83 -7.20
C LEU A 40 -16.99 -6.50 -6.45
N GLY A 41 -16.91 -6.53 -5.12
CA GLY A 41 -16.84 -5.32 -4.30
C GLY A 41 -15.64 -4.44 -4.66
N ASN A 42 -14.47 -5.04 -4.82
CA ASN A 42 -13.25 -4.30 -5.21
C ASN A 42 -13.31 -3.76 -6.64
N ILE A 43 -13.86 -4.52 -7.59
CA ILE A 43 -14.08 -4.04 -8.97
C ILE A 43 -15.04 -2.86 -8.97
N ALA A 44 -16.10 -2.87 -8.15
CA ALA A 44 -17.01 -1.73 -8.03
C ALA A 44 -16.27 -0.47 -7.57
N VAL A 45 -15.36 -0.61 -6.59
CA VAL A 45 -14.48 0.49 -6.14
C VAL A 45 -13.56 0.95 -7.27
N CYS A 46 -12.91 0.04 -8.00
CA CYS A 46 -12.06 0.38 -9.14
C CYS A 46 -12.82 1.18 -10.20
N LEU A 47 -13.96 0.66 -10.66
CA LEU A 47 -14.77 1.27 -11.71
C LEU A 47 -15.32 2.63 -11.28
N GLY A 48 -15.80 2.75 -10.04
CA GLY A 48 -16.27 4.02 -9.48
C GLY A 48 -15.16 5.07 -9.37
N ALA A 49 -13.91 4.64 -9.20
CA ALA A 49 -12.74 5.52 -9.20
C ALA A 49 -12.16 5.78 -10.61
N GLY A 50 -12.66 5.13 -11.66
CA GLY A 50 -12.20 5.28 -13.04
C GLY A 50 -11.16 4.26 -13.51
N TYR A 51 -10.80 3.28 -12.68
CA TYR A 51 -9.93 2.17 -13.05
C TYR A 51 -10.73 1.04 -13.71
N LYS A 52 -10.17 0.42 -14.76
CA LYS A 52 -10.83 -0.64 -15.53
C LYS A 52 -9.95 -1.89 -15.56
N PRO A 53 -9.95 -2.70 -14.48
CA PRO A 53 -9.23 -3.97 -14.44
C PRO A 53 -9.84 -4.99 -15.42
N SER A 54 -9.05 -5.98 -15.85
CA SER A 54 -9.55 -7.04 -16.73
C SER A 54 -10.48 -8.01 -15.99
N PRO A 55 -11.62 -8.43 -16.60
CA PRO A 55 -12.47 -9.48 -16.03
C PRO A 55 -11.79 -10.86 -15.99
N SER A 56 -10.72 -11.05 -16.75
CA SER A 56 -9.96 -12.30 -16.80
C SER A 56 -8.93 -12.46 -15.67
N LEU A 57 -8.83 -11.48 -14.76
CA LEU A 57 -7.88 -11.56 -13.64
C LEU A 57 -8.21 -12.77 -12.74
N PRO A 58 -7.21 -13.60 -12.39
CA PRO A 58 -7.36 -14.63 -11.37
C PRO A 58 -7.93 -14.07 -10.06
N THR A 59 -8.82 -14.83 -9.42
CA THR A 59 -9.43 -14.48 -8.12
C THR A 59 -8.85 -15.29 -6.97
N GLU A 60 -8.41 -16.50 -7.26
CA GLU A 60 -7.67 -17.36 -6.35
C GLU A 60 -6.20 -16.94 -6.36
N LEU A 61 -5.81 -16.18 -5.34
CA LEU A 61 -4.40 -15.92 -5.05
C LEU A 61 -4.02 -16.76 -3.83
N GLU A 62 -2.89 -17.45 -3.90
CA GLU A 62 -2.32 -18.15 -2.75
C GLU A 62 -1.85 -17.13 -1.72
N ARG A 63 -2.67 -16.91 -0.69
CA ARG A 63 -2.42 -15.95 0.37
C ARG A 63 -2.17 -16.69 1.68
N GLN A 64 -1.07 -16.35 2.32
CA GLN A 64 -0.71 -16.80 3.65
C GLN A 64 -0.13 -15.62 4.43
N MET A 65 -0.86 -15.17 5.44
CA MET A 65 -0.42 -14.05 6.27
C MET A 65 0.87 -14.36 7.04
N ARG A 66 1.77 -13.37 7.05
CA ARG A 66 3.00 -13.39 7.85
C ARG A 66 2.73 -13.13 9.34
N PRO A 67 3.60 -13.63 10.23
CA PRO A 67 3.62 -13.18 11.62
C PRO A 67 3.78 -11.66 11.71
N SER A 68 3.04 -11.01 12.61
CA SER A 68 3.10 -9.56 12.83
C SER A 68 4.51 -9.06 13.12
N LEU A 69 5.36 -9.89 13.76
CA LEU A 69 6.75 -9.55 14.03
C LEU A 69 7.58 -9.36 12.76
N GLU A 70 7.38 -10.20 11.73
CA GLU A 70 8.07 -10.04 10.44
C GLU A 70 7.65 -8.72 9.76
N ILE A 71 6.34 -8.43 9.78
CA ILE A 71 5.78 -7.21 9.21
C ILE A 71 6.34 -5.97 9.92
N ALA A 72 6.38 -6.01 11.26
CA ALA A 72 6.95 -4.95 12.08
C ALA A 72 8.44 -4.75 11.81
N LYS A 73 9.23 -5.82 11.70
CA LYS A 73 10.67 -5.71 11.41
C LYS A 73 10.92 -5.12 10.03
N ARG A 74 10.12 -5.47 9.01
CA ARG A 74 10.22 -4.84 7.68
C ARG A 74 9.88 -3.35 7.71
N LEU A 75 8.80 -2.95 8.38
CA LEU A 75 8.45 -1.54 8.56
C LEU A 75 9.57 -0.75 9.23
N ASN A 76 10.13 -1.30 10.32
CA ASN A 76 11.18 -0.64 11.08
C ASN A 76 12.54 -0.65 10.35
N ALA A 77 12.79 -1.63 9.48
CA ALA A 77 13.94 -1.61 8.57
C ALA A 77 13.85 -0.43 7.59
N ILE A 78 12.67 -0.22 6.97
CA ILE A 78 12.43 0.94 6.10
C ILE A 78 12.59 2.24 6.90
N LYS A 79 12.01 2.34 8.09
CA LYS A 79 12.20 3.49 8.99
C LYS A 79 13.67 3.81 9.22
N ALA A 80 14.50 2.82 9.52
CA ALA A 80 15.91 3.04 9.78
C ALA A 80 16.64 3.62 8.56
N LEU A 81 16.31 3.16 7.34
CA LEU A 81 16.84 3.70 6.09
C LEU A 81 16.35 5.13 5.82
N VAL A 82 15.08 5.43 6.13
CA VAL A 82 14.54 6.79 6.02
C VAL A 82 15.32 7.72 6.94
N LEU A 83 15.46 7.34 8.21
CA LEU A 83 16.15 8.16 9.20
C LEU A 83 17.62 8.36 8.85
N TRP A 84 18.28 7.33 8.30
CA TRP A 84 19.66 7.39 7.84
C TRP A 84 19.85 8.47 6.78
N LEU A 85 18.97 8.49 5.77
CA LEU A 85 19.09 9.34 4.58
C LEU A 85 18.41 10.71 4.70
N MET A 86 17.31 10.82 5.42
CA MET A 86 16.46 12.02 5.44
C MET A 86 16.72 12.90 6.66
N VAL A 87 17.23 12.34 7.76
CA VAL A 87 17.50 13.11 8.99
C VAL A 87 19.00 13.42 9.03
N PRO A 88 19.38 14.71 9.07
CA PRO A 88 20.78 15.11 9.22
C PRO A 88 21.42 14.48 10.47
N GLU A 89 22.70 14.12 10.35
CA GLU A 89 23.41 13.41 11.43
C GLU A 89 23.52 14.24 12.72
N GLU A 90 23.57 15.57 12.60
CA GLU A 90 23.55 16.50 13.73
C GLU A 90 22.25 16.44 14.55
N ASN A 91 21.14 16.00 13.94
CA ASN A 91 19.84 15.88 14.60
C ASN A 91 19.58 14.45 15.10
N LEU A 92 20.18 13.44 14.47
CA LEU A 92 20.07 12.03 14.84
C LEU A 92 21.35 11.27 14.48
N GLY A 93 22.17 10.99 15.49
CA GLY A 93 23.48 10.35 15.33
C GLY A 93 23.39 8.95 14.71
N SER A 94 24.39 8.60 13.91
CA SER A 94 24.47 7.31 13.21
C SER A 94 24.44 6.11 14.16
N ASP A 95 25.10 6.24 15.32
CA ASP A 95 25.13 5.19 16.35
C ASP A 95 23.74 4.87 16.92
N GLU A 96 22.83 5.84 17.00
CA GLU A 96 21.47 5.61 17.50
C GLU A 96 20.65 4.76 16.52
N ILE A 97 20.75 5.05 15.22
CA ILE A 97 20.08 4.28 14.16
C ILE A 97 20.68 2.88 14.07
N LEU A 98 22.01 2.76 14.05
CA LEU A 98 22.70 1.48 13.96
C LEU A 98 22.42 0.61 15.20
N SER A 99 22.40 1.19 16.40
CA SER A 99 22.00 0.48 17.62
C SER A 99 20.56 -0.01 17.57
N PHE A 100 19.63 0.78 17.00
CA PHE A 100 18.25 0.36 16.81
C PHE A 100 18.13 -0.81 15.82
N ILE A 101 18.88 -0.76 14.71
CA ILE A 101 18.97 -1.83 13.71
C ILE A 101 19.48 -3.12 14.35
N ASP A 102 20.61 -3.05 15.06
CA ASP A 102 21.27 -4.24 15.61
C ASP A 102 20.45 -4.84 16.76
N ARG A 103 19.89 -4.01 17.66
CA ARG A 103 19.02 -4.48 18.77
C ARG A 103 17.84 -5.29 18.27
N ASN A 104 17.26 -4.90 17.14
CA ASN A 104 16.04 -5.47 16.60
C ASN A 104 16.26 -6.47 15.46
N GLY A 105 17.52 -6.73 15.08
CA GLY A 105 17.86 -7.63 13.98
C GLY A 105 17.32 -7.17 12.61
N LEU A 106 17.24 -5.86 12.36
CA LEU A 106 16.54 -5.33 11.17
C LEU A 106 17.25 -5.59 9.84
N LYS A 107 18.56 -5.90 9.86
CA LYS A 107 19.35 -6.20 8.64
C LYS A 107 18.84 -7.43 7.87
N GLU A 108 18.22 -8.39 8.57
CA GLU A 108 17.62 -9.58 7.97
C GLU A 108 16.35 -9.25 7.17
N PHE A 109 15.74 -8.11 7.45
CA PHE A 109 14.52 -7.61 6.78
C PHE A 109 14.84 -6.50 5.78
N MET A 110 16.12 -6.30 5.46
CA MET A 110 16.58 -5.42 4.39
C MET A 110 16.98 -6.26 3.19
N ILE A 111 16.82 -5.72 1.98
CA ILE A 111 17.42 -6.32 0.79
C ILE A 111 18.90 -5.95 0.72
N GLU A 112 19.69 -6.59 -0.15
CA GLU A 112 21.13 -6.31 -0.25
C GLU A 112 21.43 -4.84 -0.54
N GLN A 113 20.71 -4.25 -1.49
CA GLN A 113 20.88 -2.85 -1.86
C GLN A 113 20.56 -1.91 -0.68
N GLU A 114 19.56 -2.25 0.14
CA GLU A 114 19.19 -1.47 1.32
C GLU A 114 20.25 -1.58 2.43
N ARG A 115 20.85 -2.76 2.63
CA ARG A 115 21.97 -2.89 3.58
C ARG A 115 23.17 -2.04 3.16
N ASN A 116 23.45 -1.97 1.86
CA ASN A 116 24.57 -1.19 1.34
C ASN A 116 24.41 0.31 1.58
N ILE A 117 23.17 0.82 1.65
CA ILE A 117 22.89 2.24 1.98
C ILE A 117 23.50 2.65 3.32
N LEU A 118 23.51 1.75 4.31
CA LEU A 118 24.05 2.03 5.64
C LEU A 118 25.59 2.20 5.65
N SER A 119 26.26 1.92 4.53
CA SER A 119 27.69 2.16 4.34
C SER A 119 27.99 3.42 3.51
N LEU A 120 26.95 4.09 3.00
CA LEU A 120 27.06 5.32 2.23
C LEU A 120 26.98 6.55 3.14
N ALA A 121 27.43 7.68 2.61
CA ALA A 121 27.26 8.97 3.27
C ALA A 121 25.77 9.28 3.44
N ARG A 122 25.40 9.85 4.60
CA ARG A 122 24.00 10.13 4.96
C ARG A 122 23.37 11.25 4.12
N ASP A 123 24.18 12.04 3.45
CA ASP A 123 23.81 13.11 2.54
C ASP A 123 23.88 12.72 1.05
N ASP A 124 24.02 11.43 0.73
CA ASP A 124 24.07 10.95 -0.65
C ASP A 124 22.74 11.20 -1.40
N GLU A 125 22.68 12.27 -2.20
CA GLU A 125 21.49 12.72 -2.91
C GLU A 125 20.93 11.68 -3.90
N GLN A 126 21.81 10.90 -4.54
CA GLN A 126 21.39 9.87 -5.48
C GLN A 126 20.60 8.77 -4.77
N THR A 127 21.08 8.34 -3.60
CA THR A 127 20.41 7.32 -2.78
C THR A 127 19.11 7.86 -2.19
N ARG A 128 19.07 9.14 -1.81
CA ARG A 128 17.84 9.83 -1.34
C ARG A 128 16.71 9.75 -2.38
N TYR A 129 17.03 9.96 -3.65
CA TYR A 129 16.03 9.87 -4.72
C TYR A 129 15.49 8.43 -4.89
N LEU A 130 16.39 7.43 -4.85
CA LEU A 130 16.03 6.03 -5.05
C LEU A 130 15.14 5.48 -3.92
N ILE A 131 15.40 5.87 -2.68
CA ILE A 131 14.62 5.40 -1.53
C ILE A 131 13.23 6.07 -1.43
N GLY A 132 13.05 7.24 -2.03
CA GLY A 132 11.81 8.02 -1.95
C GLY A 132 10.56 7.21 -2.35
N TRP A 133 10.67 6.43 -3.43
CA TRP A 133 9.61 5.52 -3.88
C TRP A 133 9.37 4.37 -2.91
N LYS A 134 10.45 3.79 -2.38
CA LYS A 134 10.38 2.67 -1.45
C LYS A 134 9.67 3.03 -0.14
N PHE A 135 9.51 4.30 0.19
CA PHE A 135 8.75 4.72 1.38
C PHE A 135 7.24 4.50 1.25
N GLU A 136 6.71 4.42 0.03
CA GLU A 136 5.29 4.09 -0.16
C GLU A 136 4.95 2.70 0.40
N ASN A 137 5.94 1.80 0.45
CA ASN A 137 5.81 0.51 1.14
C ASN A 137 5.45 0.66 2.62
N ALA A 138 5.98 1.69 3.30
CA ALA A 138 5.76 1.92 4.71
C ALA A 138 4.30 2.23 5.03
N TRP A 139 3.54 2.83 4.11
CA TRP A 139 2.13 3.12 4.32
C TRP A 139 1.33 1.83 4.54
N SER A 140 1.41 0.89 3.59
CA SER A 140 0.69 -0.39 3.69
C SER A 140 1.12 -1.20 4.92
N LEU A 141 2.42 -1.18 5.26
CA LEU A 141 2.92 -1.84 6.46
C LEU A 141 2.44 -1.16 7.75
N ALA A 142 2.35 0.16 7.79
CA ALA A 142 1.86 0.90 8.95
C ALA A 142 0.34 0.78 9.10
N TRP A 143 -0.41 0.68 7.99
CA TRP A 143 -1.85 0.42 8.03
C TRP A 143 -2.17 -0.87 8.77
N TYR A 144 -1.34 -1.91 8.57
CA TYR A 144 -1.42 -3.15 9.34
C TYR A 144 -1.37 -2.92 10.86
N PHE A 145 -0.65 -1.90 11.32
CA PHE A 145 -0.51 -1.51 12.73
C PHE A 145 -1.44 -0.36 13.16
N GLY A 146 -2.53 -0.13 12.41
CA GLY A 146 -3.57 0.83 12.77
C GLY A 146 -3.41 2.23 12.19
N TYR A 147 -2.49 2.45 11.25
CA TYR A 147 -2.44 3.70 10.49
C TYR A 147 -3.67 3.83 9.56
N ASN A 148 -3.78 4.96 8.86
CA ASN A 148 -4.79 5.17 7.83
C ASN A 148 -4.58 4.23 6.64
N GLU A 149 -5.69 3.82 6.04
CA GLU A 149 -5.70 2.92 4.89
C GLU A 149 -4.99 3.51 3.66
N PRO A 150 -4.21 2.72 2.90
CA PRO A 150 -3.53 3.22 1.71
C PRO A 150 -4.52 3.69 0.65
N GLU A 151 -4.34 4.93 0.20
CA GLU A 151 -5.18 5.52 -0.84
C GLU A 151 -4.96 4.89 -2.21
N ILE A 152 -6.01 4.88 -3.02
CA ILE A 152 -5.99 4.35 -4.39
C ILE A 152 -5.68 5.41 -5.46
N THR A 153 -5.39 6.63 -5.05
CA THR A 153 -5.18 7.79 -5.96
C THR A 153 -3.84 7.70 -6.71
N GLY A 154 -2.89 6.91 -6.19
CA GLY A 154 -1.52 6.86 -6.68
C GLY A 154 -0.72 8.15 -6.39
N GLN A 155 -1.24 9.05 -5.56
CA GLN A 155 -0.49 10.21 -5.10
C GLN A 155 0.53 9.79 -4.05
N MET A 156 1.75 10.34 -4.14
CA MET A 156 2.79 10.08 -3.15
C MET A 156 2.36 10.57 -1.77
N MET A 157 2.84 9.88 -0.75
CA MET A 157 2.70 10.28 0.64
C MET A 157 3.33 11.65 0.87
N SER A 158 2.63 12.50 1.64
CA SER A 158 3.19 13.77 2.08
C SER A 158 4.30 13.57 3.13
N GLY A 159 5.17 14.56 3.29
CA GLY A 159 6.16 14.53 4.37
C GLY A 159 5.55 14.44 5.77
N GLU A 160 4.33 14.98 5.96
CA GLU A 160 3.60 14.91 7.23
C GLU A 160 3.13 13.48 7.53
N GLN A 161 2.52 12.81 6.55
CA GLN A 161 2.11 11.41 6.66
C GLN A 161 3.31 10.50 6.94
N MET A 162 4.45 10.77 6.29
CA MET A 162 5.70 10.04 6.55
C MET A 162 6.16 10.22 7.99
N GLN A 163 6.21 11.46 8.49
CA GLN A 163 6.61 11.72 9.86
C GLN A 163 5.66 11.07 10.88
N GLU A 164 4.37 11.07 10.60
CA GLU A 164 3.35 10.41 11.42
C GLU A 164 3.59 8.89 11.50
N ILE A 165 3.77 8.21 10.36
CA ILE A 165 4.06 6.77 10.33
C ILE A 165 5.34 6.45 11.14
N LEU A 166 6.42 7.21 10.92
CA LEU A 166 7.71 6.96 11.55
C LEU A 166 7.73 7.28 13.05
N ARG A 167 6.83 8.13 13.53
CA ARG A 167 6.76 8.51 14.94
C ARG A 167 5.74 7.69 15.71
N ASP A 168 4.55 7.52 15.16
CA ASP A 168 3.37 7.06 15.91
C ASP A 168 2.97 5.62 15.54
N PHE A 169 3.33 5.14 14.34
CA PHE A 169 2.94 3.82 13.82
C PHE A 169 4.13 2.90 13.54
N SER A 170 5.25 3.13 14.23
CA SER A 170 6.45 2.28 14.18
C SER A 170 7.15 2.25 15.54
N CYS A 171 8.09 1.31 15.72
CA CYS A 171 8.75 1.12 17.01
C CYS A 171 9.67 2.31 17.34
N PRO A 172 9.60 2.90 18.55
CA PRO A 172 10.55 3.94 18.97
C PRO A 172 12.01 3.46 18.91
N LEU A 173 12.95 4.35 18.59
CA LEU A 173 14.36 4.00 18.39
C LEU A 173 15.05 3.37 19.61
N LYS A 174 14.53 3.61 20.81
CA LYS A 174 15.09 3.11 22.07
C LYS A 174 14.46 1.81 22.54
N ASP A 175 13.42 1.33 21.84
CA ASP A 175 12.62 0.18 22.25
C ASP A 175 12.97 -1.07 21.40
N ASN A 176 12.33 -2.19 21.76
CA ASN A 176 12.37 -3.44 21.00
C ASN A 176 11.07 -3.61 20.20
N VAL A 177 11.19 -4.04 18.94
CA VAL A 177 10.05 -4.31 18.05
C VAL A 177 9.16 -5.41 18.62
N GLU A 178 9.73 -6.47 19.23
CA GLU A 178 8.95 -7.51 19.89
C GLU A 178 8.07 -6.98 21.04
N ASP A 179 8.55 -5.98 21.78
CA ASP A 179 7.79 -5.39 22.88
C ASP A 179 6.75 -4.40 22.38
N TRP A 180 7.09 -3.61 21.37
CA TRP A 180 6.18 -2.67 20.71
C TRP A 180 4.93 -3.37 20.19
N ILE A 181 5.06 -4.48 19.44
CA ILE A 181 3.91 -5.16 18.83
C ILE A 181 2.93 -5.77 19.84
N LYS A 182 3.32 -6.01 21.10
CA LYS A 182 2.44 -6.63 22.11
C LYS A 182 1.21 -5.78 22.43
N ASN A 183 1.34 -4.46 22.28
CA ASN A 183 0.28 -3.50 22.60
C ASN A 183 -0.23 -2.75 21.35
N THR A 184 0.25 -3.12 20.17
CA THR A 184 -0.12 -2.46 18.92
C THR A 184 -1.28 -3.21 18.27
N PRO A 185 -2.40 -2.54 17.95
CA PRO A 185 -3.50 -3.17 17.23
C PRO A 185 -3.03 -3.65 15.86
N THR A 186 -3.60 -4.76 15.38
CA THR A 186 -3.31 -5.30 14.05
C THR A 186 -4.59 -5.53 13.26
N LEU A 187 -4.50 -5.41 11.93
CA LEU A 187 -5.62 -5.74 11.04
C LEU A 187 -5.87 -7.24 11.00
N SER A 188 -7.12 -7.62 10.69
CA SER A 188 -7.43 -9.01 10.38
C SER A 188 -6.86 -9.41 9.01
N GLU A 189 -6.63 -10.72 8.82
CA GLU A 189 -6.22 -11.28 7.54
C GLU A 189 -7.23 -10.94 6.42
N GLU A 190 -8.53 -10.99 6.71
CA GLU A 190 -9.60 -10.68 5.76
C GLU A 190 -9.52 -9.23 5.24
N GLN A 191 -9.32 -8.25 6.13
CA GLN A 191 -9.17 -6.85 5.74
C GLN A 191 -7.94 -6.66 4.84
N LEU A 192 -6.83 -7.32 5.20
CA LEU A 192 -5.60 -7.26 4.43
C LEU A 192 -5.76 -7.92 3.04
N MET A 193 -6.41 -9.08 2.97
CA MET A 193 -6.74 -9.76 1.71
C MET A 193 -7.63 -8.90 0.81
N GLN A 194 -8.64 -8.25 1.37
CA GLN A 194 -9.53 -7.37 0.62
C GLN A 194 -8.76 -6.19 0.00
N ARG A 195 -7.88 -5.55 0.77
CA ARG A 195 -7.10 -4.41 0.29
C ARG A 195 -6.01 -4.82 -0.70
N GLU A 196 -5.34 -5.95 -0.48
CA GLU A 196 -4.40 -6.50 -1.46
C GLU A 196 -5.07 -6.80 -2.80
N ASP A 197 -6.26 -7.41 -2.77
CA ASP A 197 -7.04 -7.72 -3.96
C ASP A 197 -7.48 -6.46 -4.72
N LEU A 198 -7.83 -5.39 -4.00
CA LEU A 198 -8.11 -4.08 -4.60
C LEU A 198 -6.87 -3.55 -5.31
N PHE A 199 -5.71 -3.55 -4.64
CA PHE A 199 -4.46 -3.09 -5.24
C PHE A 199 -3.99 -3.98 -6.39
N TYR A 200 -4.31 -5.28 -6.38
CA TYR A 200 -4.10 -6.17 -7.51
C TYR A 200 -4.91 -5.73 -8.74
N CYS A 201 -6.19 -5.42 -8.57
CA CYS A 201 -7.04 -4.89 -9.64
C CYS A 201 -6.55 -3.53 -10.16
N LEU A 202 -6.21 -2.61 -9.24
CA LEU A 202 -5.65 -1.30 -9.60
C LEU A 202 -4.35 -1.46 -10.39
N HIS A 203 -3.45 -2.33 -9.95
CA HIS A 203 -2.17 -2.55 -10.61
C HIS A 203 -2.36 -3.14 -12.01
N ASN A 204 -3.28 -4.08 -12.21
CA ASN A 204 -3.63 -4.56 -13.56
C ASN A 204 -4.11 -3.43 -14.48
N ALA A 205 -5.00 -2.58 -13.99
CA ALA A 205 -5.50 -1.43 -14.73
C ALA A 205 -4.37 -0.44 -15.09
N VAL A 206 -3.45 -0.19 -14.16
CA VAL A 206 -2.24 0.62 -14.38
C VAL A 206 -1.32 0.00 -15.42
N ARG A 207 -1.03 -1.31 -15.32
CA ARG A 207 -0.19 -2.03 -16.29
C ARG A 207 -0.77 -1.98 -17.69
N SER A 208 -2.09 -2.15 -17.82
CA SER A 208 -2.79 -1.98 -19.09
C SER A 208 -2.65 -0.56 -19.65
N ALA A 209 -2.72 0.47 -18.78
CA ALA A 209 -2.51 1.85 -19.20
C ALA A 209 -1.07 2.14 -19.66
N GLN A 210 -0.08 1.53 -19.02
CA GLN A 210 1.32 1.61 -19.46
C GLN A 210 1.55 0.98 -20.84
N LEU A 211 0.65 0.09 -21.30
CA LEU A 211 0.63 -0.48 -22.64
C LEU A 211 -0.18 0.36 -23.66
N GLY A 212 -0.75 1.49 -23.23
CA GLY A 212 -1.47 2.43 -24.09
C GLY A 212 -2.99 2.31 -24.04
N HIS A 213 -3.56 1.54 -23.10
CA HIS A 213 -5.01 1.44 -22.93
C HIS A 213 -5.59 2.52 -22.00
N GLN A 214 -6.87 2.87 -22.19
CA GLN A 214 -7.57 3.84 -21.34
C GLN A 214 -8.26 3.16 -20.15
N THR A 215 -7.44 2.63 -19.24
CA THR A 215 -7.86 1.82 -18.09
C THR A 215 -7.63 2.48 -16.74
N VAL A 216 -7.10 3.70 -16.71
CA VAL A 216 -6.90 4.50 -15.49
C VAL A 216 -7.74 5.78 -15.56
N PRO A 217 -7.97 6.47 -14.43
CA PRO A 217 -8.73 7.71 -14.39
C PRO A 217 -8.09 8.82 -15.22
N GLU A 218 -8.90 9.79 -15.65
CA GLU A 218 -8.38 10.97 -16.36
C GLU A 218 -7.37 11.73 -15.48
N GLY A 219 -6.24 12.15 -16.08
CA GLY A 219 -5.17 12.86 -15.37
C GLY A 219 -4.25 11.97 -14.53
N PHE A 220 -4.48 10.66 -14.46
CA PHE A 220 -3.58 9.71 -13.82
C PHE A 220 -2.31 9.51 -14.65
N ASP A 221 -1.13 9.64 -14.04
CA ASP A 221 0.16 9.31 -14.67
C ASP A 221 0.48 7.81 -14.49
N PRO A 222 0.43 6.99 -15.57
CA PRO A 222 0.69 5.55 -15.47
C PRO A 222 2.10 5.21 -14.97
N ILE A 223 3.08 6.11 -15.10
CA ILE A 223 4.45 5.89 -14.61
C ILE A 223 4.55 6.35 -13.16
N GLY A 224 4.33 7.63 -12.90
CA GLY A 224 4.49 8.21 -11.56
C GLY A 224 3.46 7.66 -10.57
N ASN A 225 2.16 7.84 -10.86
CA ASN A 225 1.12 7.34 -9.96
C ASN A 225 1.04 5.81 -9.97
N GLY A 226 1.33 5.19 -11.12
CA GLY A 226 1.43 3.73 -11.21
C GLY A 226 2.53 3.14 -10.33
N GLY A 227 3.68 3.80 -10.23
CA GLY A 227 4.76 3.43 -9.31
C GLY A 227 4.31 3.42 -7.85
N VAL A 228 3.51 4.41 -7.42
CA VAL A 228 2.96 4.44 -6.06
C VAL A 228 2.02 3.26 -5.79
N ILE A 229 1.13 2.94 -6.75
CA ILE A 229 0.24 1.77 -6.64
C ILE A 229 1.05 0.48 -6.55
N HIS A 230 2.13 0.36 -7.35
CA HIS A 230 3.03 -0.79 -7.32
C HIS A 230 3.68 -0.98 -5.95
N GLU A 231 4.32 0.05 -5.38
CA GLU A 231 5.00 -0.04 -4.08
C GLU A 231 4.00 -0.35 -2.95
N ARG A 232 2.84 0.31 -2.93
CA ARG A 232 1.81 0.01 -1.93
C ARG A 232 1.31 -1.43 -2.02
N ARG A 233 1.12 -1.94 -3.25
CA ARG A 233 0.76 -3.34 -3.48
C ARG A 233 1.87 -4.28 -3.03
N HIS A 234 3.14 -3.95 -3.29
CA HIS A 234 4.28 -4.80 -2.93
C HIS A 234 4.24 -5.19 -1.45
N SER A 235 4.11 -4.21 -0.56
CA SER A 235 3.90 -4.46 0.87
C SER A 235 2.68 -5.32 1.18
N LEU A 236 1.53 -5.04 0.55
CA LEU A 236 0.28 -5.77 0.79
C LEU A 236 0.41 -7.25 0.41
N THR A 237 0.92 -7.52 -0.80
CA THR A 237 1.17 -8.88 -1.27
C THR A 237 2.23 -9.56 -0.41
N TRP A 238 3.34 -8.88 -0.09
CA TRP A 238 4.39 -9.46 0.74
C TRP A 238 3.87 -9.89 2.13
N MET A 239 3.03 -9.08 2.78
CA MET A 239 2.41 -9.44 4.07
C MET A 239 1.53 -10.71 3.99
N LEU A 240 1.01 -11.02 2.80
CA LEU A 240 0.19 -12.20 2.49
C LEU A 240 0.96 -13.30 1.75
N SER A 241 2.28 -13.24 1.66
CA SER A 241 3.11 -14.23 0.98
C SER A 241 4.14 -14.83 1.94
N LYS A 242 3.70 -15.43 3.05
CA LYS A 242 4.59 -16.01 4.05
C LYS A 242 5.61 -16.97 3.42
N GLY A 243 6.87 -16.80 3.81
CA GLY A 243 8.00 -17.62 3.33
C GLY A 243 8.64 -17.15 2.03
N VAL A 244 8.04 -16.20 1.30
CA VAL A 244 8.65 -15.57 0.11
C VAL A 244 9.63 -14.48 0.55
N SER A 245 10.72 -14.21 -0.16
CA SER A 245 11.57 -13.04 0.17
C SER A 245 10.88 -11.72 -0.27
N TRP A 246 11.41 -10.57 0.17
CA TRP A 246 10.86 -9.28 -0.26
C TRP A 246 11.00 -9.12 -1.78
N GLU A 247 12.15 -9.47 -2.33
CA GLU A 247 12.52 -9.35 -3.74
C GLU A 247 11.78 -10.34 -4.66
N GLU A 248 11.39 -11.50 -4.14
CA GLU A 248 10.68 -12.55 -4.89
C GLU A 248 9.16 -12.43 -4.80
N THR A 249 8.63 -11.37 -4.19
CA THR A 249 7.17 -11.18 -4.10
C THR A 249 6.59 -11.01 -5.50
N ASP A 250 5.73 -11.95 -5.91
CA ASP A 250 5.14 -11.91 -7.25
C ASP A 250 4.08 -10.80 -7.35
N LEU A 251 4.36 -9.85 -8.24
CA LEU A 251 3.47 -8.74 -8.56
C LEU A 251 2.94 -8.82 -10.00
N SER A 252 2.99 -9.98 -10.64
CA SER A 252 2.38 -10.23 -11.95
C SER A 252 0.88 -9.89 -11.95
N THR A 253 0.39 -9.35 -13.08
CA THR A 253 -1.00 -8.95 -13.34
C THR A 253 -1.32 -9.04 -14.82
#